data_AF-B0DFJ6-F1
#
_entry.id   AF-B0DFJ6-F1
#
_cell.length_a   1.000
_cell.length_b   1.000
_cell.length_c   1.000
_cell.angle_alpha   90.00
_cell.angle_beta   90.00
_cell.angle_gamma   90.00
#
_symmetry.space_group_name_H-M   'P 1'
#
loop_
_entity.id
_entity.type
_entity.pdbx_description
1 polymer ?
#
loop_
_entity_poly.entity_id
_entity_poly.type
_entity_poly.pdbx_seq_one_letter_code
_entity_poly.pdbx_strand_id
1 'polypeptide(L)'
;MFGPSPIAKQLPVPVTCKKVAPHLHQQMASFAARRVLCNLKTPTLTPIRQRYAFESRRALHMTPVVQKKKNADFEDLFADEGEILSEVPEELKAPVPVASTSDAMPASARRQAKFDELLAFMKPKLGKTSKKLPLIRTSAWSDLFSLATTKEQMEAVVELMPQWQAAGRVFRDSNSELFIRRCEQLDCPQLALTVFGNYAKYNMPLTLTGANQLLHSLHLDHPIETLVTAAALYPVYGLPPAGTVLTSASLLAAAYVRVHEQKDAARKAQLEARNTLLELRTGLEALIAKHGSLKKIRKRMDSRNRESAWTLWSLDKVDKALASTTGEGLSKHPKVSLEATMV
;
A
#
# COMPACT_ATOMS: atom_id res chain seq x y z
N MET A 1 26.28 -61.84 -42.96
CA MET A 1 25.31 -61.39 -43.97
C MET A 1 24.21 -60.63 -43.25
N PHE A 2 24.04 -59.36 -43.62
CA PHE A 2 22.90 -58.47 -43.42
C PHE A 2 22.33 -58.25 -41.98
N GLY A 3 22.64 -57.07 -41.41
CA GLY A 3 21.62 -56.29 -40.66
C GLY A 3 20.60 -55.67 -41.64
N PRO A 4 19.73 -54.68 -41.28
CA PRO A 4 19.64 -53.85 -40.07
C PRO A 4 18.18 -53.67 -39.53
N SER A 5 17.89 -52.99 -38.40
CA SER A 5 17.56 -51.54 -38.38
C SER A 5 17.29 -51.02 -36.96
N PRO A 6 17.75 -49.80 -36.61
CA PRO A 6 17.35 -49.09 -35.39
C PRO A 6 16.19 -48.12 -35.66
N ILE A 7 15.18 -48.12 -34.77
CA ILE A 7 14.06 -47.19 -34.79
C ILE A 7 14.51 -45.86 -34.18
N ALA A 8 14.74 -44.87 -35.04
CA ALA A 8 15.00 -43.49 -34.63
C ALA A 8 13.68 -42.83 -34.15
N LYS A 9 13.61 -42.52 -32.85
CA LYS A 9 12.54 -41.66 -32.29
C LYS A 9 12.81 -40.22 -32.70
N GLN A 10 11.92 -39.67 -33.54
CA GLN A 10 11.89 -38.24 -33.88
C GLN A 10 11.51 -37.42 -32.65
N LEU A 11 12.38 -36.47 -32.28
CA LEU A 11 12.07 -35.42 -31.31
C LEU A 11 11.14 -34.38 -31.97
N PRO A 12 10.17 -33.83 -31.22
CA PRO A 12 9.26 -32.80 -31.74
C PRO A 12 10.01 -31.48 -31.98
N VAL A 13 9.78 -30.93 -33.17
CA VAL A 13 10.28 -29.62 -33.62
C VAL A 13 9.71 -28.51 -32.72
N PRO A 14 10.50 -27.49 -32.34
CA PRO A 14 10.01 -26.35 -31.57
C PRO A 14 8.99 -25.55 -32.38
N VAL A 15 7.77 -25.49 -31.88
CA VAL A 15 6.71 -24.60 -32.38
C VAL A 15 7.16 -23.17 -32.17
N THR A 16 7.48 -22.47 -33.25
CA THR A 16 7.75 -21.04 -33.24
C THR A 16 6.49 -20.30 -32.81
N CYS A 17 6.49 -19.77 -31.59
CA CYS A 17 5.46 -18.86 -31.11
C CYS A 17 5.38 -17.65 -32.04
N LYS A 18 4.35 -17.62 -32.88
CA LYS A 18 3.95 -16.42 -33.63
C LYS A 18 3.75 -15.28 -32.63
N LYS A 19 4.62 -14.27 -32.75
CA LYS A 19 4.54 -12.98 -32.04
C LYS A 19 3.14 -12.40 -32.26
N VAL A 20 2.27 -12.50 -31.26
CA VAL A 20 0.93 -11.89 -31.28
C VAL A 20 1.12 -10.38 -31.41
N ALA A 21 0.44 -9.78 -32.38
CA ALA A 21 0.62 -8.38 -32.75
C ALA A 21 0.32 -7.44 -31.55
N PRO A 22 1.17 -6.43 -31.28
CA PRO A 22 1.00 -5.49 -30.15
C PRO A 22 -0.26 -4.60 -30.26
N HIS A 23 -1.01 -4.67 -31.35
CA HIS A 23 -2.15 -3.79 -31.62
C HIS A 23 -3.38 -4.07 -30.73
N LEU A 24 -3.57 -5.30 -30.25
CA LEU A 24 -4.76 -5.68 -29.46
C LEU A 24 -4.71 -5.14 -28.02
N HIS A 25 -3.50 -5.02 -27.43
CA HIS A 25 -3.32 -4.42 -26.10
C HIS A 25 -3.68 -2.93 -26.10
N GLN A 26 -3.45 -2.23 -27.23
CA GLN A 26 -3.72 -0.80 -27.35
C GLN A 26 -5.22 -0.45 -27.31
N GLN A 27 -6.08 -1.29 -27.91
CA GLN A 27 -7.52 -1.04 -27.90
C GLN A 27 -8.14 -1.24 -26.51
N MET A 28 -7.65 -2.21 -25.73
CA MET A 28 -8.19 -2.47 -24.39
C MET A 28 -7.80 -1.39 -23.37
N ALA A 29 -6.57 -0.89 -23.41
CA ALA A 29 -6.13 0.21 -22.54
C ALA A 29 -6.93 1.51 -22.81
N SER A 30 -7.20 1.81 -24.08
CA SER A 30 -8.05 2.95 -24.48
C SER A 30 -9.49 2.78 -23.97
N PHE A 31 -10.06 1.58 -24.08
CA PHE A 31 -11.43 1.33 -23.60
C PHE A 31 -11.55 1.41 -22.07
N ALA A 32 -10.57 0.88 -21.34
CA ALA A 32 -10.52 0.98 -19.88
C ALA A 32 -10.39 2.43 -19.41
N ALA A 33 -9.48 3.21 -20.02
CA ALA A 33 -9.34 4.64 -19.74
C ALA A 33 -10.64 5.40 -20.04
N ARG A 34 -11.28 5.11 -21.19
CA ARG A 34 -12.59 5.69 -21.53
C ARG A 34 -13.68 5.31 -20.54
N ARG A 35 -13.70 4.09 -20.01
CA ARG A 35 -14.71 3.66 -19.01
C ARG A 35 -14.52 4.37 -17.67
N VAL A 36 -13.27 4.55 -17.24
CA VAL A 36 -12.94 5.38 -16.07
C VAL A 36 -13.36 6.84 -16.30
N LEU A 37 -13.12 7.38 -17.50
CA LEU A 37 -13.54 8.73 -17.90
C LEU A 37 -15.06 8.89 -18.02
N CYS A 38 -15.78 7.89 -18.51
CA CYS A 38 -17.25 7.92 -18.60
C CYS A 38 -17.91 7.98 -17.22
N ASN A 39 -17.29 7.38 -16.20
CA ASN A 39 -17.74 7.52 -14.81
C ASN A 39 -17.52 8.93 -14.24
N LEU A 40 -16.68 9.78 -14.86
CA LEU A 40 -16.55 11.19 -14.47
C LEU A 40 -17.70 12.06 -15.00
N LYS A 41 -18.34 11.65 -16.11
CA LYS A 41 -19.35 12.46 -16.82
C LYS A 41 -20.79 12.24 -16.35
N THR A 42 -21.07 11.26 -15.48
CA THR A 42 -22.43 10.96 -15.02
C THR A 42 -22.59 11.10 -13.50
N PRO A 43 -23.12 12.25 -13.02
CA PRO A 43 -23.52 12.41 -11.63
C PRO A 43 -24.97 11.94 -11.47
N THR A 44 -25.23 10.64 -11.56
CA THR A 44 -26.52 10.07 -11.15
C THR A 44 -26.32 9.12 -9.98
N LEU A 45 -26.01 9.73 -8.83
CA LEU A 45 -26.08 9.08 -7.53
C LEU A 45 -27.57 8.92 -7.16
N THR A 46 -28.08 7.69 -7.22
CA THR A 46 -29.12 7.29 -6.29
C THR A 46 -28.54 7.37 -4.88
N PRO A 47 -29.26 7.91 -3.88
CA PRO A 47 -28.74 8.05 -2.53
C PRO A 47 -28.72 6.66 -1.88
N ILE A 48 -27.60 5.96 -1.98
CA ILE A 48 -27.28 4.87 -1.07
C ILE A 48 -27.10 5.52 0.30
N ARG A 49 -28.13 5.39 1.15
CA ARG A 49 -28.11 5.71 2.58
C ARG A 49 -27.00 4.91 3.27
N GLN A 50 -25.76 5.36 3.19
CA GLN A 50 -24.69 4.88 4.05
C GLN A 50 -24.69 5.69 5.34
N ARG A 51 -25.30 5.07 6.36
CA ARG A 51 -25.15 5.43 7.77
C ARG A 51 -23.68 5.20 8.19
N TYR A 52 -22.80 6.15 7.91
CA TYR A 52 -21.56 6.28 8.69
C TYR A 52 -21.89 7.08 9.94
N ALA A 53 -22.38 6.36 10.95
CA ALA A 53 -22.57 6.91 12.28
C ALA A 53 -21.19 7.11 12.93
N PHE A 54 -20.88 8.37 13.21
CA PHE A 54 -20.03 8.88 14.28
C PHE A 54 -18.80 8.05 14.65
N GLU A 55 -17.63 8.54 14.22
CA GLU A 55 -16.42 8.43 15.03
C GLU A 55 -16.72 9.04 16.41
N SER A 56 -17.06 8.18 17.36
CA SER A 56 -16.99 8.46 18.79
C SER A 56 -15.55 8.82 19.09
N ARG A 57 -15.26 10.12 19.09
CA ARG A 57 -14.10 10.68 19.77
C ARG A 57 -14.23 10.24 21.22
N ARG A 58 -13.50 9.19 21.59
CA ARG A 58 -13.28 8.85 22.99
C ARG A 58 -12.68 10.11 23.62
N ALA A 59 -13.47 10.80 24.41
CA ALA A 59 -12.99 11.81 25.32
C ALA A 59 -12.00 11.10 26.24
N LEU A 60 -10.71 11.29 26.00
CA LEU A 60 -9.69 10.93 26.96
C LEU A 60 -10.02 11.76 28.20
N HIS A 61 -10.56 11.11 29.23
CA HIS A 61 -10.66 11.68 30.56
C HIS A 61 -9.23 12.01 31.00
N MET A 62 -8.82 13.27 30.81
CA MET A 62 -7.66 13.82 31.49
C MET A 62 -8.03 13.87 32.97
N THR A 63 -7.54 12.90 33.74
CA THR A 63 -7.55 12.99 35.20
C THR A 63 -6.62 14.13 35.61
N PRO A 64 -7.11 15.18 36.28
CA PRO A 64 -6.29 16.27 36.76
C PRO A 64 -5.61 15.81 38.04
N VAL A 65 -4.50 15.11 37.94
CA VAL A 65 -3.67 14.79 39.11
C VAL A 65 -2.27 15.33 38.83
N VAL A 66 -1.85 16.23 39.71
CA VAL A 66 -0.54 16.90 39.80
C VAL A 66 -0.31 18.11 38.89
N GLN A 67 -1.05 19.19 39.15
CA GLN A 67 -0.50 20.55 38.98
C GLN A 67 -0.47 21.26 40.34
N LYS A 68 0.50 20.92 41.19
CA LYS A 68 0.91 21.77 42.31
C LYS A 68 2.41 21.56 42.61
N LYS A 69 3.16 22.65 42.39
CA LYS A 69 4.53 23.04 42.79
C LYS A 69 5.38 23.32 41.54
N LYS A 70 5.47 24.57 41.09
CA LYS A 70 6.19 25.73 41.68
C LYS A 70 7.69 25.45 41.73
N ASN A 71 8.39 26.07 40.78
CA ASN A 71 9.82 26.35 40.65
C ASN A 71 10.74 25.59 41.61
N ALA A 72 11.45 24.60 41.06
CA ALA A 72 12.76 24.19 41.55
C ALA A 72 13.59 23.76 40.33
N ASP A 73 14.82 24.27 40.26
CA ASP A 73 15.83 23.97 39.27
C ASP A 73 15.99 22.46 39.06
N PHE A 74 15.84 22.02 37.81
CA PHE A 74 16.26 20.70 37.36
C PHE A 74 17.66 20.84 36.73
N GLU A 75 18.63 21.21 37.54
CA GLU A 75 20.00 20.77 37.31
C GLU A 75 20.16 19.41 37.99
N ASP A 76 20.64 18.45 37.20
CA ASP A 76 21.38 17.28 37.65
C ASP A 76 20.63 16.18 38.43
N LEU A 77 19.95 15.29 37.68
CA LEU A 77 19.37 14.04 38.21
C LEU A 77 20.15 12.78 37.82
N PHE A 78 21.37 12.94 37.29
CA PHE A 78 22.27 11.82 36.97
C PHE A 78 23.71 12.08 37.42
N ALA A 79 23.94 12.95 38.40
CA ALA A 79 25.19 12.99 39.12
C ALA A 79 25.28 11.83 40.11
N ASP A 80 26.11 10.91 39.66
CA ASP A 80 26.88 9.86 40.33
C ASP A 80 27.30 10.15 41.80
N GLU A 81 27.63 9.04 42.46
CA GLU A 81 28.33 8.86 43.74
C GLU A 81 27.54 8.77 45.06
N GLY A 82 27.77 7.65 45.78
CA GLY A 82 27.77 7.65 47.25
C GLY A 82 27.13 6.45 47.96
N GLU A 83 27.93 5.40 48.17
CA GLU A 83 27.94 4.50 49.35
C GLU A 83 26.89 4.71 50.46
N ILE A 84 26.04 3.70 50.72
CA ILE A 84 25.56 3.38 52.08
C ILE A 84 25.48 1.86 52.27
N LEU A 85 26.37 1.38 53.13
CA LEU A 85 26.34 0.13 53.89
C LEU A 85 25.00 -0.09 54.60
N SER A 86 24.42 -1.29 54.48
CA SER A 86 23.69 -1.94 55.59
C SER A 86 23.62 -3.46 55.37
N GLU A 87 24.54 -4.08 56.10
CA GLU A 87 24.58 -5.43 56.66
C GLU A 87 23.25 -6.16 56.97
N VAL A 88 23.28 -7.49 56.66
CA VAL A 88 22.61 -8.67 57.32
C VAL A 88 21.16 -9.01 56.89
N PRO A 89 20.74 -10.31 56.78
CA PRO A 89 21.44 -11.60 56.96
C PRO A 89 21.46 -12.57 55.74
N GLU A 90 22.40 -13.51 55.82
CA GLU A 90 22.54 -14.73 55.02
C GLU A 90 21.31 -15.66 55.06
N GLU A 91 21.28 -16.60 54.11
CA GLU A 91 20.32 -17.69 53.91
C GLU A 91 19.03 -17.34 53.16
N LEU A 92 19.17 -17.25 51.84
CA LEU A 92 18.40 -18.06 50.88
C LEU A 92 19.10 -17.95 49.52
N LYS A 93 19.79 -19.02 49.14
CA LYS A 93 20.57 -19.16 47.91
C LYS A 93 19.61 -19.27 46.71
N ALA A 94 19.00 -18.14 46.33
CA ALA A 94 18.25 -18.01 45.09
C ALA A 94 19.26 -17.87 43.93
N PRO A 95 19.07 -18.59 42.80
CA PRO A 95 19.98 -18.51 41.67
C PRO A 95 19.95 -17.09 41.11
N VAL A 96 21.11 -16.43 41.17
CA VAL A 96 21.37 -15.15 40.53
C VAL A 96 20.90 -15.23 39.08
N PRO A 97 19.99 -14.35 38.60
CA PRO A 97 19.61 -14.33 37.20
C PRO A 97 20.85 -13.95 36.41
N VAL A 98 21.46 -14.94 35.76
CA VAL A 98 22.56 -14.74 34.82
C VAL A 98 22.02 -13.81 33.74
N ALA A 99 22.45 -12.56 33.78
CA ALA A 99 22.14 -11.57 32.76
C ALA A 99 22.59 -12.15 31.43
N SER A 100 21.62 -12.61 30.64
CA SER A 100 21.87 -13.23 29.34
C SER A 100 22.46 -12.18 28.42
N THR A 101 23.79 -12.22 28.29
CA THR A 101 24.61 -11.54 27.29
C THR A 101 24.19 -12.03 25.90
N SER A 102 23.05 -11.52 25.42
CA SER A 102 22.51 -11.77 24.08
C SER A 102 22.82 -10.64 23.09
N ASP A 103 23.72 -9.73 23.48
CA ASP A 103 24.03 -8.47 22.75
C ASP A 103 24.93 -8.63 21.52
N ALA A 104 25.30 -9.84 21.10
CA ALA A 104 26.16 -10.02 19.92
C ALA A 104 25.40 -10.22 18.59
N MET A 105 24.07 -10.36 18.59
CA MET A 105 23.33 -10.58 17.33
C MET A 105 23.03 -9.27 16.60
N PRO A 106 23.31 -9.16 15.29
CA PRO A 106 22.93 -7.99 14.51
C PRO A 106 21.40 -7.82 14.50
N ALA A 107 20.95 -6.57 14.51
CA ALA A 107 19.52 -6.23 14.61
C ALA A 107 18.66 -6.88 13.51
N SER A 108 19.21 -7.06 12.31
CA SER A 108 18.56 -7.77 11.20
C SER A 108 18.36 -9.27 11.50
N ALA A 109 19.37 -9.95 12.03
CA ALA A 109 19.27 -11.35 12.43
C ALA A 109 18.28 -11.54 13.59
N ARG A 110 18.26 -10.61 14.56
CA ARG A 110 17.28 -10.63 15.65
C ARG A 110 15.85 -10.44 15.13
N ARG A 111 15.65 -9.55 14.14
CA ARG A 111 14.35 -9.37 13.49
C ARG A 111 13.92 -10.63 12.75
N GLN A 112 14.85 -11.25 12.02
CA GLN A 112 14.61 -12.50 11.30
C GLN A 112 14.18 -13.63 12.24
N ALA A 113 14.94 -13.85 13.31
CA ALA A 113 14.63 -14.88 14.29
C ALA A 113 13.24 -14.69 14.91
N LYS A 114 12.85 -13.44 15.23
CA LYS A 114 11.50 -13.12 15.73
C LYS A 114 10.42 -13.40 14.71
N PHE A 115 10.67 -13.10 13.43
CA PHE A 115 9.73 -13.41 12.35
C PHE A 115 9.53 -14.93 12.24
N ASP A 116 10.62 -15.70 12.20
CA ASP A 116 10.58 -17.15 12.06
C ASP A 116 9.92 -17.82 13.27
N GLU A 117 10.21 -17.35 14.49
CA GLU A 117 9.58 -17.80 15.73
C GLU A 117 8.06 -17.57 15.69
N LEU A 118 7.64 -16.35 15.33
CA LEU A 118 6.22 -15.99 15.28
C LEU A 118 5.47 -16.78 14.19
N LEU A 119 6.11 -16.99 13.04
CA LEU A 119 5.56 -17.77 11.94
C LEU A 119 5.45 -19.26 12.30
N ALA A 120 6.47 -19.83 12.95
CA ALA A 120 6.45 -21.18 13.49
C ALA A 120 5.38 -21.37 14.58
N PHE A 121 5.14 -20.35 15.40
CA PHE A 121 4.06 -20.35 16.39
C PHE A 121 2.67 -20.31 15.75
N MET A 122 2.49 -19.53 14.68
CA MET A 122 1.20 -19.35 14.02
C MET A 122 0.79 -20.55 13.16
N LYS A 123 1.73 -21.13 12.40
CA LYS A 123 1.48 -22.27 11.49
C LYS A 123 0.63 -23.40 12.09
N PRO A 124 0.99 -24.02 13.24
CA PRO A 124 0.23 -25.14 13.80
C PRO A 124 -1.09 -24.73 14.48
N LYS A 125 -1.33 -23.43 14.66
CA LYS A 125 -2.46 -22.88 15.42
C LYS A 125 -3.53 -22.26 14.53
N LEU A 126 -3.27 -22.12 13.24
CA LEU A 126 -4.27 -21.67 12.26
C LEU A 126 -5.06 -22.87 11.74
N GLY A 127 -6.34 -22.64 11.40
CA GLY A 127 -7.25 -23.67 10.89
C GLY A 127 -8.44 -24.02 11.79
N LYS A 128 -9.43 -24.71 11.20
CA LYS A 128 -10.74 -25.01 11.81
C LYS A 128 -10.66 -25.86 13.09
N THR A 129 -9.62 -26.66 13.25
CA THR A 129 -9.48 -27.63 14.36
C THR A 129 -8.56 -27.16 15.47
N SER A 130 -8.16 -25.88 15.48
CA SER A 130 -7.31 -25.29 16.51
C SER A 130 -8.06 -25.12 17.84
N LYS A 131 -8.26 -26.22 18.56
CA LYS A 131 -8.75 -26.23 19.95
C LYS A 131 -7.63 -25.94 20.97
N LYS A 132 -6.40 -25.74 20.48
CA LYS A 132 -5.22 -25.58 21.34
C LYS A 132 -5.07 -24.12 21.77
N LEU A 133 -5.22 -23.88 23.08
CA LEU A 133 -4.79 -22.64 23.71
C LEU A 133 -3.25 -22.52 23.63
N PRO A 134 -2.66 -21.31 23.54
CA PRO A 134 -3.32 -20.00 23.43
C PRO A 134 -3.74 -19.63 21.99
N LEU A 135 -4.88 -18.94 21.89
CA LEU A 135 -5.41 -18.35 20.65
C LEU A 135 -4.45 -17.27 20.10
N ILE A 136 -4.25 -17.27 18.78
CA ILE A 136 -3.50 -16.21 18.10
C ILE A 136 -4.26 -14.88 18.22
N ARG A 137 -3.57 -13.84 18.71
CA ARG A 137 -4.11 -12.47 18.80
C ARG A 137 -4.01 -11.78 17.44
N THR A 138 -4.92 -10.85 17.16
CA THR A 138 -4.89 -10.05 15.92
C THR A 138 -3.60 -9.25 15.76
N SER A 139 -2.95 -8.87 16.87
CA SER A 139 -1.66 -8.15 16.87
C SER A 139 -0.51 -8.98 16.30
N ALA A 140 -0.58 -10.32 16.36
CA ALA A 140 0.46 -11.16 15.77
C ALA A 140 0.59 -10.93 14.25
N TRP A 141 -0.51 -10.56 13.57
CA TRP A 141 -0.47 -10.21 12.15
C TRP A 141 0.23 -8.88 11.90
N SER A 142 -0.05 -7.85 12.70
CA SER A 142 0.66 -6.56 12.59
C SER A 142 2.15 -6.75 12.85
N ASP A 143 2.51 -7.61 13.82
CA ASP A 143 3.89 -7.93 14.13
C ASP A 143 4.55 -8.64 12.95
N LEU A 144 3.93 -9.67 12.37
CA LEU A 144 4.44 -10.36 11.17
C LEU A 144 4.67 -9.40 10.00
N PHE A 145 3.71 -8.53 9.68
CA PHE A 145 3.89 -7.55 8.60
C PHE A 145 5.04 -6.58 8.90
N SER A 146 5.19 -6.14 10.14
CA SER A 146 6.27 -5.23 10.53
C SER A 146 7.66 -5.89 10.54
N LEU A 147 7.72 -7.19 10.83
CA LEU A 147 8.95 -7.96 10.94
C LEU A 147 9.46 -8.47 9.58
N ALA A 148 8.56 -8.77 8.64
CA ALA A 148 8.90 -9.34 7.34
C ALA A 148 9.87 -8.44 6.56
N THR A 149 11.11 -8.85 6.29
CA THR A 149 12.14 -8.06 5.60
C THR A 149 12.27 -8.36 4.12
N THR A 150 11.73 -9.48 3.65
CA THR A 150 11.85 -9.91 2.25
C THR A 150 10.49 -10.21 1.63
N LYS A 151 10.45 -10.30 0.30
CA LYS A 151 9.22 -10.62 -0.44
C LYS A 151 8.73 -12.04 -0.13
N GLU A 152 9.65 -13.00 -0.03
CA GLU A 152 9.35 -14.41 0.26
C GLU A 152 8.70 -14.57 1.64
N GLN A 153 9.11 -13.75 2.61
CA GLN A 153 8.49 -13.71 3.93
C GLN A 153 7.05 -13.21 3.86
N MET A 154 6.79 -12.16 3.07
CA MET A 154 5.43 -11.69 2.85
C MET A 154 4.57 -12.75 2.15
N GLU A 155 5.11 -13.47 1.17
CA GLU A 155 4.42 -14.59 0.52
C GLU A 155 4.08 -15.70 1.52
N ALA A 156 5.02 -16.08 2.38
CA ALA A 156 4.79 -17.06 3.45
C ALA A 156 3.70 -16.61 4.44
N VAL A 157 3.58 -15.31 4.73
CA VAL A 157 2.49 -14.77 5.55
C VAL A 157 1.15 -14.85 4.79
N VAL A 158 1.13 -14.57 3.48
CA VAL A 158 -0.08 -14.66 2.65
C VAL A 158 -0.61 -16.10 2.57
N GLU A 159 0.25 -17.11 2.56
CA GLU A 159 -0.14 -18.53 2.61
C GLU A 159 -0.95 -18.90 3.87
N LEU A 160 -0.72 -18.19 4.98
CA LEU A 160 -1.41 -18.42 6.25
C LEU A 160 -2.77 -17.72 6.35
N MET A 161 -3.00 -16.68 5.56
CA MET A 161 -4.22 -15.86 5.65
C MET A 161 -5.53 -16.64 5.38
N PRO A 162 -5.62 -17.56 4.40
CA PRO A 162 -6.85 -18.33 4.19
C PRO A 162 -7.23 -19.19 5.40
N GLN A 163 -6.24 -19.65 6.16
CA GLN A 163 -6.48 -20.43 7.37
C GLN A 163 -7.04 -19.57 8.51
N TRP A 164 -6.68 -18.28 8.55
CA TRP A 164 -7.28 -17.29 9.45
C TRP A 164 -8.74 -17.05 9.13
N GLN A 165 -9.07 -16.87 7.85
CA GLN A 165 -10.46 -16.75 7.39
C GLN A 165 -11.25 -18.03 7.68
N ALA A 166 -10.67 -19.21 7.43
CA ALA A 166 -11.32 -20.49 7.68
C ALA A 166 -11.67 -20.71 9.17
N ALA A 167 -10.95 -20.05 10.08
CA ALA A 167 -11.26 -20.00 11.51
C ALA A 167 -12.37 -18.99 11.87
N GLY A 168 -13.02 -18.37 10.88
CA GLY A 168 -14.11 -17.39 11.07
C GLY A 168 -13.63 -16.02 11.55
N ARG A 169 -12.33 -15.72 11.41
CA ARG A 169 -11.74 -14.46 11.88
C ARG A 169 -11.60 -13.47 10.73
N VAL A 170 -11.70 -12.18 11.06
CA VAL A 170 -11.65 -11.08 10.10
C VAL A 170 -10.44 -10.20 10.39
N PHE A 171 -9.79 -9.71 9.33
CA PHE A 171 -8.71 -8.74 9.46
C PHE A 171 -9.27 -7.36 9.80
N ARG A 172 -8.50 -6.57 10.57
CA ARG A 172 -8.83 -5.16 10.82
C ARG A 172 -8.29 -4.30 9.68
N ASP A 173 -8.91 -3.15 9.48
CA ASP A 173 -8.48 -2.11 8.54
C ASP A 173 -7.00 -1.70 8.72
N SER A 174 -6.54 -1.62 9.98
CA SER A 174 -5.13 -1.35 10.30
C SER A 174 -4.17 -2.41 9.75
N ASN A 175 -4.62 -3.67 9.69
CA ASN A 175 -3.81 -4.79 9.21
C ASN A 175 -3.66 -4.73 7.69
N SER A 176 -4.73 -4.38 6.96
CA SER A 176 -4.67 -4.20 5.51
C SER A 176 -3.76 -3.05 5.11
N GLU A 177 -3.81 -1.93 5.84
CA GLU A 177 -2.93 -0.78 5.56
C GLU A 177 -1.46 -1.10 5.84
N LEU A 178 -1.17 -1.78 6.96
CA LEU A 178 0.18 -2.25 7.26
C LEU A 178 0.70 -3.25 6.21
N PHE A 179 -0.16 -4.15 5.75
CA PHE A 179 0.17 -5.12 4.71
C PHE A 179 0.52 -4.41 3.38
N ILE A 180 -0.33 -3.51 2.90
CA ILE A 180 -0.08 -2.73 1.66
C ILE A 180 1.19 -1.90 1.80
N ARG A 181 1.35 -1.21 2.94
CA ARG A 181 2.56 -0.42 3.22
C ARG A 181 3.81 -1.28 3.21
N ARG A 182 3.76 -2.50 3.74
CA ARG A 182 4.91 -3.39 3.71
C ARG A 182 5.19 -3.89 2.31
N CYS A 183 4.17 -4.21 1.52
CA CYS A 183 4.33 -4.56 0.10
C CYS A 183 4.95 -3.42 -0.72
N GLU A 184 4.58 -2.17 -0.46
CA GLU A 184 5.22 -0.99 -1.07
C GLU A 184 6.69 -0.88 -0.65
N GLN A 185 7.02 -1.05 0.63
CA GLN A 185 8.40 -0.98 1.12
C GLN A 185 9.33 -2.09 0.63
N LEU A 186 8.77 -3.20 0.17
CA LEU A 186 9.50 -4.37 -0.33
C LEU A 186 9.38 -4.51 -1.85
N ASP A 187 8.93 -3.46 -2.54
CA ASP A 187 8.74 -3.41 -3.99
C ASP A 187 7.94 -4.60 -4.54
N CYS A 188 6.92 -5.05 -3.80
CA CYS A 188 6.07 -6.18 -4.18
C CYS A 188 4.56 -5.87 -4.19
N PRO A 189 4.09 -4.75 -4.75
CA PRO A 189 2.67 -4.38 -4.74
C PRO A 189 1.76 -5.32 -5.53
N GLN A 190 2.31 -6.13 -6.45
CA GLN A 190 1.55 -7.20 -7.12
C GLN A 190 1.04 -8.26 -6.13
N LEU A 191 1.80 -8.57 -5.08
CA LEU A 191 1.36 -9.49 -4.04
C LEU A 191 0.11 -8.95 -3.35
N ALA A 192 0.11 -7.65 -3.00
CA ALA A 192 -1.08 -7.00 -2.47
C ALA A 192 -2.26 -7.08 -3.44
N LEU A 193 -2.04 -6.81 -4.72
CA LEU A 193 -3.09 -6.91 -5.73
C LEU A 193 -3.68 -8.33 -5.83
N THR A 194 -2.87 -9.39 -5.72
CA THR A 194 -3.39 -10.78 -5.71
C THR A 194 -4.22 -11.11 -4.48
N VAL A 195 -3.88 -10.53 -3.32
CA VAL A 195 -4.63 -10.71 -2.08
C VAL A 195 -5.97 -9.98 -2.18
N PHE A 196 -5.96 -8.69 -2.55
CA PHE A 196 -7.19 -7.91 -2.64
C PHE A 196 -8.06 -8.28 -3.84
N GLY A 197 -7.48 -8.81 -4.92
CA GLY A 197 -8.22 -9.34 -6.06
C GLY A 197 -9.01 -10.61 -5.72
N ASN A 198 -8.60 -11.35 -4.69
CA ASN A 198 -9.23 -12.60 -4.25
C ASN A 198 -9.88 -12.45 -2.87
N TYR A 199 -10.82 -11.50 -2.73
CA TYR A 199 -11.48 -11.20 -1.45
C TYR A 199 -12.09 -12.45 -0.79
N ALA A 200 -12.70 -13.35 -1.56
CA ALA A 200 -13.29 -14.58 -1.05
C ALA A 200 -12.29 -15.54 -0.37
N LYS A 201 -11.01 -15.50 -0.75
CA LYS A 201 -9.95 -16.39 -0.25
C LYS A 201 -9.20 -15.84 0.96
N TYR A 202 -9.10 -14.51 1.08
CA TYR A 202 -8.30 -13.87 2.11
C TYR A 202 -9.11 -13.05 3.12
N ASN A 203 -10.31 -12.60 2.74
CA ASN A 203 -11.22 -11.79 3.56
C ASN A 203 -10.51 -10.60 4.25
N MET A 204 -9.63 -9.94 3.51
CA MET A 204 -8.90 -8.76 3.98
C MET A 204 -9.63 -7.51 3.51
N PRO A 205 -10.06 -6.61 4.42
CA PRO A 205 -10.77 -5.38 4.03
C PRO A 205 -9.82 -4.44 3.30
N LEU A 206 -10.34 -3.61 2.38
CA LEU A 206 -9.56 -2.58 1.70
C LEU A 206 -10.11 -1.20 2.11
N THR A 207 -9.28 -0.40 2.78
CA THR A 207 -9.62 0.99 3.12
C THR A 207 -9.34 1.91 1.94
N LEU A 208 -9.94 3.11 1.94
CA LEU A 208 -9.66 4.12 0.91
C LEU A 208 -8.18 4.52 0.89
N THR A 209 -7.58 4.70 2.06
CA THR A 209 -6.16 5.05 2.19
C THR A 209 -5.25 3.90 1.73
N GLY A 210 -5.58 2.66 2.09
CA GLY A 210 -4.88 1.49 1.56
C GLY A 210 -5.00 1.38 0.04
N ALA A 211 -6.18 1.64 -0.53
CA ALA A 211 -6.39 1.62 -1.99
C ALA A 211 -5.62 2.73 -2.72
N ASN A 212 -5.54 3.93 -2.15
CA ASN A 212 -4.72 5.03 -2.67
C ASN A 212 -3.23 4.68 -2.63
N GLN A 213 -2.77 4.10 -1.52
CA GLN A 213 -1.39 3.65 -1.36
C GLN A 213 -1.05 2.51 -2.34
N LEU A 214 -1.96 1.58 -2.55
CA LEU A 214 -1.79 0.51 -3.55
C LEU A 214 -1.68 1.10 -4.96
N LEU A 215 -2.55 2.04 -5.35
CA LEU A 215 -2.44 2.74 -6.63
C LEU A 215 -1.12 3.51 -6.75
N HIS A 216 -0.68 4.17 -5.68
CA HIS A 216 0.61 4.85 -5.63
C HIS A 216 1.78 3.85 -5.83
N SER A 217 1.81 2.73 -5.13
CA SER A 217 2.86 1.74 -5.34
C SER A 217 2.87 1.15 -6.77
N LEU A 218 1.70 1.04 -7.40
CA LEU A 218 1.58 0.47 -8.74
C LEU A 218 1.97 1.46 -9.85
N HIS A 219 1.66 2.75 -9.70
CA HIS A 219 1.75 3.71 -10.83
C HIS A 219 3.16 3.96 -11.37
N LEU A 220 4.19 3.78 -10.52
CA LEU A 220 5.59 4.02 -10.87
C LEU A 220 6.11 2.98 -11.87
N ASP A 221 6.05 1.71 -11.50
CA ASP A 221 6.81 0.65 -12.19
C ASP A 221 5.92 -0.34 -12.96
N HIS A 222 4.61 -0.35 -12.71
CA HIS A 222 3.72 -1.37 -13.29
C HIS A 222 2.95 -0.86 -14.50
N PRO A 223 2.50 -1.76 -15.39
CA PRO A 223 1.74 -1.37 -16.57
C PRO A 223 0.34 -0.88 -16.18
N ILE A 224 -0.26 -0.04 -17.03
CA ILE A 224 -1.54 0.65 -16.74
C ILE A 224 -2.70 -0.33 -16.51
N GLU A 225 -2.67 -1.51 -17.14
CA GLU A 225 -3.67 -2.56 -16.97
C GLU A 225 -3.74 -3.02 -15.50
N THR A 226 -2.59 -3.10 -14.83
CA THR A 226 -2.49 -3.45 -13.40
C THR A 226 -3.13 -2.37 -12.53
N LEU A 227 -2.93 -1.09 -12.87
CA LEU A 227 -3.54 0.02 -12.14
C LEU A 227 -5.06 0.06 -12.35
N VAL A 228 -5.53 -0.16 -13.57
CA VAL A 228 -6.97 -0.26 -13.86
C VAL A 228 -7.59 -1.41 -13.07
N THR A 229 -6.89 -2.55 -12.98
CA THR A 229 -7.32 -3.70 -12.18
C THR A 229 -7.44 -3.32 -10.70
N ALA A 230 -6.45 -2.61 -10.16
CA ALA A 230 -6.50 -2.10 -8.78
C ALA A 230 -7.65 -1.09 -8.59
N ALA A 231 -7.86 -0.18 -9.54
CA ALA A 231 -8.97 0.78 -9.50
C ALA A 231 -10.35 0.10 -9.57
N ALA A 232 -10.45 -1.03 -10.27
CA ALA A 232 -11.68 -1.83 -10.33
C ALA A 232 -12.05 -2.48 -8.99
N LEU A 233 -11.10 -2.58 -8.03
CA LEU A 233 -11.39 -3.08 -6.69
C LEU A 233 -12.24 -2.10 -5.88
N TYR A 234 -12.20 -0.80 -6.15
CA TYR A 234 -12.93 0.20 -5.36
C TYR A 234 -14.42 -0.14 -5.16
N PRO A 235 -15.23 -0.35 -6.23
CA PRO A 235 -16.63 -0.72 -6.06
C PRO A 235 -16.82 -2.11 -5.43
N VAL A 236 -15.89 -3.05 -5.62
CA VAL A 236 -15.95 -4.40 -5.01
C VAL A 236 -15.89 -4.30 -3.48
N TYR A 237 -15.08 -3.37 -2.97
CA TYR A 237 -14.93 -3.10 -1.55
C TYR A 237 -15.88 -2.01 -1.01
N GLY A 238 -16.84 -1.56 -1.81
CA GLY A 238 -17.78 -0.49 -1.42
C GLY A 238 -17.13 0.89 -1.25
N LEU A 239 -15.95 1.11 -1.84
CA LEU A 239 -15.27 2.40 -1.89
C LEU A 239 -15.86 3.28 -3.02
N PRO A 240 -15.77 4.62 -2.91
CA PRO A 240 -16.15 5.50 -4.01
C PRO A 240 -15.36 5.16 -5.27
N PRO A 241 -15.93 5.19 -6.49
CA PRO A 241 -15.19 4.86 -7.70
C PRO A 241 -13.90 5.68 -7.81
N ALA A 242 -12.78 5.07 -8.22
CA ALA A 242 -11.47 5.73 -8.24
C ALA A 242 -11.46 7.05 -9.03
N GLY A 243 -12.27 7.18 -10.08
CA GLY A 243 -12.41 8.44 -10.83
C GLY A 243 -13.03 9.58 -10.00
N THR A 244 -13.83 9.29 -8.98
CA THR A 244 -14.49 10.31 -8.15
C THR A 244 -13.61 10.80 -6.99
N VAL A 245 -12.52 10.10 -6.70
CA VAL A 245 -11.57 10.42 -5.62
C VAL A 245 -10.40 11.16 -6.24
N LEU A 246 -10.16 12.41 -5.82
CA LEU A 246 -9.14 13.27 -6.42
C LEU A 246 -7.75 12.62 -6.47
N THR A 247 -7.30 12.01 -5.37
CA THR A 247 -6.00 11.34 -5.29
C THR A 247 -5.91 10.17 -6.27
N SER A 248 -6.85 9.24 -6.25
CA SER A 248 -6.86 8.09 -7.16
C SER A 248 -6.97 8.52 -8.62
N ALA A 249 -7.82 9.50 -8.94
CA ALA A 249 -7.98 10.05 -10.28
C ALA A 249 -6.69 10.72 -10.79
N SER A 250 -6.02 11.48 -9.93
CA SER A 250 -4.74 12.13 -10.28
C SER A 250 -3.62 11.11 -10.55
N LEU A 251 -3.54 10.04 -9.75
CA LEU A 251 -2.58 8.94 -9.96
C LEU A 251 -2.85 8.19 -11.27
N LEU A 252 -4.12 7.88 -11.57
CA LEU A 252 -4.50 7.24 -12.83
C LEU A 252 -4.18 8.12 -14.05
N ALA A 253 -4.42 9.43 -13.94
CA ALA A 253 -4.09 10.39 -14.99
C ALA A 253 -2.56 10.48 -15.21
N ALA A 254 -1.77 10.52 -14.14
CA ALA A 254 -0.31 10.53 -14.24
C ALA A 254 0.24 9.22 -14.86
N ALA A 255 -0.33 8.07 -14.51
CA ALA A 255 0.02 6.80 -15.12
C ALA A 255 -0.31 6.76 -16.62
N TYR A 256 -1.46 7.33 -17.01
CA TYR A 256 -1.85 7.45 -18.40
C TYR A 256 -0.84 8.29 -19.20
N VAL A 257 -0.48 9.47 -18.67
CA VAL A 257 0.57 10.32 -19.23
C VAL A 257 1.87 9.55 -19.46
N ARG A 258 2.36 8.84 -18.44
CA ARG A 258 3.62 8.07 -18.51
C ARG A 258 3.61 7.04 -19.65
N VAL A 259 2.50 6.31 -19.83
CA VAL A 259 2.39 5.30 -20.90
C VAL A 259 2.39 5.93 -22.28
N HIS A 260 1.87 7.15 -22.42
CA HIS A 260 1.85 7.88 -23.67
C HIS A 260 3.22 8.51 -24.01
N GLU A 261 3.91 9.09 -23.03
CA GLU A 261 5.27 9.63 -23.20
C GLU A 261 6.27 8.56 -23.69
N GLN A 262 6.11 7.31 -23.26
CA GLN A 262 6.95 6.19 -23.72
C GLN A 262 6.68 5.77 -25.18
N LYS A 263 5.52 6.10 -25.74
CA LYS A 263 5.04 5.61 -27.05
C LYS A 263 5.15 6.66 -28.18
N ASP A 264 5.73 7.82 -27.91
CA ASP A 264 5.75 9.00 -28.79
C ASP A 264 6.55 8.88 -30.12
N ALA A 265 6.75 7.67 -30.65
CA ALA A 265 7.26 7.47 -32.02
C ALA A 265 6.17 7.55 -33.12
N ALA A 266 4.86 7.56 -32.78
CA ALA A 266 3.78 7.49 -33.77
C ALA A 266 2.80 8.68 -33.74
N ARG A 267 2.88 9.59 -34.72
CA ARG A 267 2.04 10.80 -34.86
C ARG A 267 0.52 10.60 -34.69
N LYS A 268 -0.04 9.45 -35.10
CA LYS A 268 -1.50 9.19 -34.96
C LYS A 268 -1.92 8.91 -33.53
N ALA A 269 -1.06 8.24 -32.74
CA ALA A 269 -1.34 7.96 -31.33
C ALA A 269 -1.35 9.24 -30.48
N GLN A 270 -0.64 10.27 -30.94
CA GLN A 270 -0.53 11.56 -30.27
C GLN A 270 -1.84 12.36 -30.28
N LEU A 271 -2.64 12.29 -31.36
CA LEU A 271 -3.91 13.00 -31.44
C LEU A 271 -4.97 12.41 -30.49
N GLU A 272 -5.06 11.08 -30.44
CA GLU A 272 -5.98 10.40 -29.51
C GLU A 272 -5.57 10.66 -28.06
N ALA A 273 -4.27 10.58 -27.75
CA ALA A 273 -3.71 10.90 -26.44
C ALA A 273 -4.02 12.35 -26.02
N ARG A 274 -3.92 13.30 -26.95
CA ARG A 274 -4.26 14.70 -26.69
C ARG A 274 -5.72 14.87 -26.29
N ASN A 275 -6.64 14.23 -27.02
CA ASN A 275 -8.07 14.34 -26.72
C ASN A 275 -8.41 13.73 -25.36
N THR A 276 -7.87 12.55 -25.04
CA THR A 276 -8.07 11.92 -23.72
C THR A 276 -7.44 12.72 -22.59
N LEU A 277 -6.26 13.33 -22.79
CA LEU A 277 -5.66 14.23 -21.81
C LEU A 277 -6.52 15.48 -21.55
N LEU A 278 -7.15 16.05 -22.59
CA LEU A 278 -8.09 17.16 -22.42
C LEU A 278 -9.35 16.73 -21.64
N GLU A 279 -9.88 15.54 -21.91
CA GLU A 279 -11.00 15.01 -21.11
C GLU A 279 -10.61 14.77 -19.65
N LEU A 280 -9.44 14.17 -19.42
CA LEU A 280 -8.87 13.99 -18.07
C LEU A 280 -8.71 15.33 -17.35
N ARG A 281 -8.20 16.35 -18.04
CA ARG A 281 -8.07 17.71 -17.50
C ARG A 281 -9.41 18.24 -16.99
N THR A 282 -10.45 18.21 -17.83
CA THR A 282 -11.77 18.73 -17.44
C THR A 282 -12.35 18.00 -16.22
N GLY A 283 -12.16 16.67 -16.15
CA GLY A 283 -12.58 15.87 -14.99
C GLY A 283 -11.80 16.22 -13.72
N LEU A 284 -10.47 16.38 -13.83
CA LEU A 284 -9.62 16.75 -12.69
C LEU A 284 -9.92 18.16 -12.18
N GLU A 285 -10.15 19.13 -13.08
CA GLU A 285 -10.53 20.50 -12.69
C GLU A 285 -11.86 20.51 -11.93
N ALA A 286 -12.86 19.73 -12.37
CA ALA A 286 -14.13 19.57 -11.67
C ALA A 286 -13.95 18.94 -10.27
N LEU A 287 -13.09 17.92 -10.14
CA LEU A 287 -12.78 17.30 -8.84
C LEU A 287 -12.04 18.26 -7.90
N ILE A 288 -11.07 19.03 -8.43
CA ILE A 288 -10.37 20.06 -7.67
C ILE A 288 -11.38 21.11 -7.18
N ALA A 289 -12.27 21.59 -8.04
CA ALA A 289 -13.30 22.55 -7.63
C ALA A 289 -14.16 22.01 -6.47
N LYS A 290 -14.52 20.72 -6.50
CA LYS A 290 -15.29 20.04 -5.45
C LYS A 290 -14.52 19.89 -4.12
N HIS A 291 -13.25 19.52 -4.17
CA HIS A 291 -12.39 19.35 -2.99
C HIS A 291 -11.83 20.69 -2.44
N GLY A 292 -12.06 21.78 -3.16
CA GLY A 292 -11.55 23.12 -2.88
C GLY A 292 -10.24 23.43 -3.62
N SER A 293 -9.80 24.68 -3.56
CA SER A 293 -8.59 25.12 -4.25
C SER A 293 -7.35 24.27 -3.90
N LEU A 294 -6.47 24.02 -4.89
CA LEU A 294 -5.14 23.42 -4.70
C LEU A 294 -4.34 24.07 -3.56
N LYS A 295 -4.54 25.37 -3.31
CA LYS A 295 -3.94 26.07 -2.16
C LYS A 295 -4.34 25.46 -0.82
N LYS A 296 -5.60 25.02 -0.67
CA LYS A 296 -6.08 24.35 0.54
C LYS A 296 -5.49 22.95 0.69
N ILE A 297 -5.38 22.20 -0.41
CA ILE A 297 -4.74 20.89 -0.41
C ILE A 297 -3.27 21.01 0.00
N ARG A 298 -2.55 21.99 -0.57
CA ARG A 298 -1.16 22.31 -0.19
C ARG A 298 -1.01 22.71 1.27
N LYS A 299 -1.94 23.49 1.82
CA LYS A 299 -1.94 23.85 3.25
C LYS A 299 -2.21 22.66 4.18
N ARG A 300 -2.84 21.60 3.69
CA ARG A 300 -3.10 20.35 4.43
C ARG A 300 -2.00 19.30 4.25
N MET A 301 -0.92 19.67 3.56
CA MET A 301 0.26 18.83 3.38
C MET A 301 1.05 18.80 4.70
N ASP A 302 0.51 18.10 5.69
CA ASP A 302 1.26 17.71 6.87
C ASP A 302 2.12 16.49 6.52
N SER A 303 3.26 16.32 7.18
CA SER A 303 4.14 15.15 7.01
C SER A 303 3.44 13.80 7.23
N ARG A 304 2.28 13.81 7.89
CA ARG A 304 1.44 12.64 8.13
C ARG A 304 0.48 12.33 6.98
N ASN A 305 0.19 13.30 6.12
CA ASN A 305 -0.80 13.17 5.04
C ASN A 305 -0.12 12.95 3.67
N ARG A 306 0.37 11.72 3.47
CA ARG A 306 1.05 11.30 2.24
C ARG A 306 0.16 11.43 1.00
N GLU A 307 -1.15 11.23 1.14
CA GLU A 307 -2.10 11.34 0.02
C GLU A 307 -2.10 12.71 -0.64
N SER A 308 -1.96 13.78 0.15
CA SER A 308 -1.88 15.15 -0.39
C SER A 308 -0.60 15.37 -1.20
N ALA A 309 0.52 14.81 -0.74
CA ALA A 309 1.78 14.86 -1.47
C ALA A 309 1.69 14.09 -2.81
N TRP A 310 1.13 12.87 -2.78
CA TRP A 310 0.91 12.07 -4.00
C TRP A 310 -0.01 12.76 -5.00
N THR A 311 -1.08 13.40 -4.50
CA THR A 311 -2.02 14.15 -5.34
C THR A 311 -1.32 15.33 -6.01
N LEU A 312 -0.56 16.13 -5.25
CA LEU A 312 0.16 17.27 -5.81
C LEU A 312 1.23 16.85 -6.82
N TRP A 313 1.99 15.81 -6.50
CA TRP A 313 3.02 15.25 -7.37
C TRP A 313 2.42 14.74 -8.70
N SER A 314 1.33 13.97 -8.63
CA SER A 314 0.70 13.41 -9.83
C SER A 314 0.02 14.50 -10.67
N LEU A 315 -0.60 15.51 -10.05
CA LEU A 315 -1.13 16.67 -10.77
C LEU A 315 -0.02 17.48 -11.46
N ASP A 316 1.16 17.64 -10.85
CA ASP A 316 2.31 18.31 -11.48
C ASP A 316 2.79 17.55 -12.73
N LYS A 317 2.80 16.21 -12.70
CA LYS A 317 3.13 15.38 -13.87
C LYS A 317 2.12 15.58 -15.00
N VAL A 318 0.84 15.57 -14.68
CA VAL A 318 -0.23 15.80 -15.67
C VAL A 318 -0.15 17.23 -16.24
N ASP A 319 0.13 18.23 -15.41
CA ASP A 319 0.26 19.63 -15.84
C ASP A 319 1.43 19.82 -16.81
N LYS A 320 2.59 19.22 -16.52
CA LYS A 320 3.77 19.26 -17.41
C LYS A 320 3.49 18.63 -18.77
N ALA A 321 2.81 17.48 -18.80
CA ALA A 321 2.45 16.81 -20.05
C ALA A 321 1.37 17.56 -20.86
N LEU A 322 0.43 18.22 -20.17
CA LEU A 322 -0.54 19.09 -20.83
C LEU A 322 0.11 20.32 -21.43
N ALA A 323 1.04 20.96 -20.71
CA ALA A 323 1.79 22.10 -21.19
C ALA A 323 2.62 21.76 -22.43
N SER A 324 3.29 20.60 -22.47
CA SER A 324 4.06 20.17 -23.64
C SER A 324 3.18 19.85 -24.85
N THR A 325 1.98 19.30 -24.63
CA THR A 325 1.10 18.83 -25.73
C THR A 325 0.21 19.93 -26.30
N THR A 326 -0.28 20.84 -25.45
CA THR A 326 -1.31 21.82 -25.81
C THR A 326 -0.80 23.27 -25.80
N GLY A 327 0.36 23.53 -25.19
CA GLY A 327 0.83 24.89 -24.89
C GLY A 327 0.14 25.52 -23.67
N GLU A 328 -0.89 24.88 -23.10
CA GLU A 328 -1.62 25.35 -21.93
C GLU A 328 -1.56 24.31 -20.80
N GLY A 329 -0.95 24.66 -19.66
CA GLY A 329 -1.03 23.84 -18.46
C GLY A 329 -2.42 23.89 -17.80
N LEU A 330 -2.68 22.95 -16.88
CA LEU A 330 -3.70 23.04 -15.82
C LEU A 330 -3.56 24.33 -14.98
N SER A 331 -2.39 24.95 -15.05
CA SER A 331 -1.94 25.93 -14.09
C SER A 331 -1.73 27.33 -14.72
N LYS A 332 -2.61 28.26 -14.35
CA LYS A 332 -2.24 29.67 -14.05
C LYS A 332 -1.61 29.78 -12.64
N HIS A 333 -1.18 28.68 -12.04
CA HIS A 333 -0.72 28.57 -10.66
C HIS A 333 0.83 28.49 -10.58
N PRO A 334 1.44 28.97 -9.49
CA PRO A 334 2.89 29.00 -9.36
C PRO A 334 3.49 27.58 -9.36
N LYS A 335 4.55 27.39 -10.17
CA LYS A 335 5.36 26.16 -10.27
C LYS A 335 5.82 25.72 -8.87
N VAL A 336 5.78 24.42 -8.59
CA VAL A 336 6.27 23.84 -7.33
C VAL A 336 7.53 23.03 -7.63
N SER A 337 8.64 23.38 -7.00
CA SER A 337 9.81 22.51 -6.93
C SER A 337 9.58 21.49 -5.80
N LEU A 338 9.36 20.22 -6.17
CA LEU A 338 8.99 19.12 -5.26
C LEU A 338 10.18 18.24 -4.84
N GLU A 339 11.41 18.58 -5.21
CA GLU A 339 12.59 17.70 -5.07
C GLU A 339 13.01 17.40 -3.61
N ALA A 340 12.44 18.07 -2.60
CA ALA A 340 12.91 17.96 -1.22
C ALA A 340 12.14 16.98 -0.30
N THR A 341 11.10 16.27 -0.78
CA THR A 341 10.13 15.61 0.14
C THR A 341 9.81 14.14 -0.11
N MET A 342 10.45 13.44 -1.06
CA MET A 342 10.11 12.05 -1.40
C MET A 342 11.26 11.05 -1.16
N VAL A 343 11.83 11.05 0.05
CA VAL A 343 12.67 9.95 0.56
C VAL A 343 11.95 9.26 1.72
#